data_AF-A0A5J4U734-F1
#
_entry.id   AF-A0A5J4U734-F1
#
_cell.length_a   1.000
_cell.length_b   1.000
_cell.length_c   1.000
_cell.angle_alpha   90.00
_cell.angle_beta   90.00
_cell.angle_gamma   90.00
#
_symmetry.space_group_name_H-M   'P 1'
#
loop_
_entity.id
_entity.type
_entity.pdbx_description
1 polymer ?
#
loop_
_entity_poly.entity_id
_entity_poly.type
_entity_poly.pdbx_seq_one_letter_code
_entity_poly.pdbx_strand_id
1 'polypeptide(L)'
;MHLKTKTKDEPVIIKRLSYTTDEKKKIADEEIRMLNLVRSKYTVNLIEIFLFDLDICLVMEYCSNGNLRNFMEKELNTMNIQDRKIILVGINVLHSQGIVHRDLRPENILIDKNGNFKIGDFGLAKKMESKSYIQSAGTKNYQPPEAHTQNRMMLESDVWSIGVIIVEIITGSHPFEGRNQAETIQNIKNGKYKPLPDYIQGELRTILEAIILQYDHQFKRFSVQI
;
A
#
# COMPACT_ATOMS: atom_id res chain seq x y z
N MET A 1 -28.54 9.28 5.10
CA MET A 1 -28.89 9.78 6.46
C MET A 1 -27.63 10.42 7.03
N HIS A 2 -27.64 11.72 7.37
CA HIS A 2 -26.49 12.40 7.97
C HIS A 2 -26.36 11.94 9.43
N LEU A 3 -25.52 10.93 9.68
CA LEU A 3 -25.13 10.58 11.03
C LEU A 3 -24.09 11.61 11.48
N LYS A 4 -24.53 12.58 12.30
CA LYS A 4 -23.61 13.44 13.04
C LYS A 4 -22.91 12.56 14.08
N THR A 5 -21.65 12.23 13.83
CA THR A 5 -20.78 11.57 14.79
C THR A 5 -20.62 12.48 16.01
N LYS A 6 -20.47 11.90 17.20
CA LYS A 6 -20.52 12.63 18.48
C LYS A 6 -19.31 13.53 18.78
N THR A 7 -18.43 13.80 17.81
CA THR A 7 -17.21 14.61 18.01
C THR A 7 -16.76 15.35 16.74
N LYS A 8 -16.83 16.69 16.78
CA LYS A 8 -16.26 17.72 15.87
C LYS A 8 -16.73 17.71 14.41
N ASP A 9 -16.95 18.91 13.85
CA ASP A 9 -17.34 19.21 12.44
C ASP A 9 -16.31 18.78 11.38
N GLU A 10 -15.51 17.74 11.63
CA GLU A 10 -14.54 17.24 10.67
C GLU A 10 -15.21 16.24 9.72
N PRO A 11 -15.03 16.40 8.39
CA PRO A 11 -15.55 15.43 7.42
C PRO A 11 -14.97 14.03 7.68
N VAL A 12 -15.78 13.01 7.37
CA VAL A 12 -15.41 11.59 7.51
C VAL A 12 -15.68 10.84 6.21
N ILE A 13 -15.03 9.69 6.05
CA ILE A 13 -15.33 8.73 4.98
C ILE A 13 -16.17 7.60 5.55
N ILE A 14 -17.19 7.17 4.80
CA ILE A 14 -17.99 5.99 5.14
C ILE A 14 -17.77 4.93 4.06
N LYS A 15 -17.06 3.86 4.40
CA LYS A 15 -16.92 2.68 3.54
C LYS A 15 -18.01 1.69 3.90
N ARG A 16 -18.89 1.39 2.94
CA ARG A 16 -20.00 0.44 3.11
C ARG A 16 -19.59 -0.93 2.59
N LEU A 17 -19.60 -1.94 3.46
CA LEU A 17 -19.25 -3.32 3.14
C LEU A 17 -20.49 -4.20 3.26
N SER A 18 -20.71 -5.06 2.28
CA SER A 18 -21.86 -5.95 2.30
C SER A 18 -21.75 -6.95 3.46
N TYR A 19 -22.82 -7.13 4.24
CA TYR A 19 -22.82 -7.99 5.45
C TYR A 19 -23.89 -9.10 5.38
N THR A 20 -24.12 -9.63 4.17
CA THR A 20 -25.26 -10.51 3.87
C THR A 20 -24.97 -12.01 3.95
N THR A 21 -23.79 -12.45 3.50
CA THR A 21 -23.38 -13.87 3.48
C THR A 21 -22.20 -14.10 4.42
N ASP A 22 -21.99 -15.34 4.89
CA ASP A 22 -20.87 -15.65 5.80
C ASP A 22 -19.50 -15.30 5.20
N GLU A 23 -19.33 -15.45 3.89
CA GLU A 23 -18.12 -15.03 3.20
C GLU A 23 -17.92 -13.51 3.26
N LYS A 24 -18.97 -12.74 2.96
CA LYS A 24 -18.92 -11.27 3.00
C LYS A 24 -18.72 -10.75 4.42
N LYS A 25 -19.34 -11.38 5.42
CA LYS A 25 -19.12 -11.07 6.84
C LYS A 25 -17.66 -11.28 7.22
N LYS A 26 -17.06 -12.41 6.86
CA LYS A 26 -15.63 -12.69 7.10
C LYS A 26 -14.72 -11.64 6.47
N ILE A 27 -15.01 -11.20 5.23
CA ILE A 27 -14.23 -10.15 4.56
C ILE A 27 -14.33 -8.83 5.35
N ALA A 28 -15.53 -8.43 5.74
CA ALA A 28 -15.74 -7.19 6.48
C ALA A 28 -15.10 -7.23 7.88
N ASP A 29 -15.29 -8.34 8.60
CA ASP A 29 -14.72 -8.56 9.94
C ASP A 29 -13.19 -8.55 9.90
N GLU A 30 -12.58 -9.12 8.84
CA GLU A 30 -11.13 -9.09 8.66
C GLU A 30 -10.62 -7.67 8.36
N GLU A 31 -11.29 -6.90 7.50
CA GLU A 31 -10.89 -5.50 7.25
C GLU A 31 -10.98 -4.65 8.53
N ILE A 32 -12.06 -4.80 9.31
CA ILE A 32 -12.23 -4.15 10.60
C ILE A 32 -11.11 -4.54 11.57
N ARG A 33 -10.77 -5.84 11.61
CA ARG A 33 -9.67 -6.35 12.44
C ARG A 33 -8.33 -5.72 12.03
N MET A 34 -8.04 -5.66 10.73
CA MET A 34 -6.79 -5.06 10.23
C MET A 34 -6.70 -3.57 10.60
N LEU A 35 -7.77 -2.80 10.37
CA LEU A 35 -7.84 -1.37 10.72
C LEU A 35 -7.61 -1.12 12.22
N ASN A 36 -8.16 -1.97 13.09
CA ASN A 36 -7.97 -1.85 14.53
C ASN A 36 -6.53 -2.16 14.97
N LEU A 37 -5.91 -3.17 14.35
CA LEU A 37 -4.54 -3.57 14.67
C LEU A 37 -3.53 -2.48 14.28
N VAL A 38 -3.68 -1.90 13.09
CA VAL A 38 -2.68 -0.98 12.49
C VAL A 38 -2.87 0.48 12.88
N ARG A 39 -3.70 0.79 13.89
CA ARG A 39 -4.06 2.15 14.30
C ARG A 39 -2.82 2.98 14.64
N SER A 40 -2.57 4.05 13.89
CA SER A 40 -1.41 4.92 14.08
C SER A 40 -1.59 6.29 13.42
N LYS A 41 -0.62 7.19 13.58
CA LYS A 41 -0.58 8.45 12.80
C LYS A 41 -0.25 8.25 11.32
N TYR A 42 0.32 7.11 10.94
CA TYR A 42 0.78 6.78 9.57
C TYR A 42 -0.18 5.88 8.79
N THR A 43 -1.35 5.58 9.38
CA THR A 43 -2.39 4.75 8.79
C THR A 43 -3.72 5.49 8.90
N VAL A 44 -4.64 5.18 7.98
CA VAL A 44 -6.01 5.69 8.05
C VAL A 44 -6.75 5.00 9.18
N ASN A 45 -7.25 5.78 10.13
CA ASN A 45 -7.90 5.29 11.33
C ASN A 45 -9.39 5.04 11.13
N LEU A 46 -9.85 3.91 11.65
CA LEU A 46 -11.26 3.62 11.88
C LEU A 46 -11.72 4.38 13.14
N ILE A 47 -12.79 5.17 12.98
CA ILE A 47 -13.39 6.00 14.03
C ILE A 47 -14.48 5.20 14.74
N GLU A 48 -15.45 4.71 13.97
CA GLU A 48 -16.58 3.93 14.47
C GLU A 48 -17.15 3.02 13.39
N ILE A 49 -18.05 2.13 13.79
CA ILE A 49 -18.72 1.18 12.92
C ILE A 49 -20.21 1.21 13.26
N PHE A 50 -21.07 1.18 12.24
CA PHE A 50 -22.50 1.02 12.43
C PHE A 50 -23.09 0.12 11.35
N LEU A 51 -24.26 -0.46 11.61
CA LEU A 51 -25.02 -1.20 10.62
C LEU A 51 -25.99 -0.28 9.89
N PHE A 52 -26.11 -0.46 8.58
CA PHE A 52 -27.09 0.23 7.75
C PHE A 52 -27.68 -0.76 6.74
N ASP A 53 -28.98 -1.03 6.87
CA ASP A 53 -29.67 -2.14 6.21
C ASP A 53 -29.00 -3.49 6.53
N LEU A 54 -28.50 -4.19 5.51
CA LEU A 54 -27.78 -5.47 5.61
C LEU A 54 -26.26 -5.30 5.47
N ASP A 55 -25.77 -4.07 5.57
CA ASP A 55 -24.36 -3.73 5.35
C ASP A 55 -23.75 -3.14 6.62
N ILE A 56 -22.44 -3.32 6.75
CA ILE A 56 -21.63 -2.72 7.80
C ILE A 56 -20.90 -1.51 7.24
N CYS A 57 -21.02 -0.39 7.95
CA CYS A 57 -20.48 0.91 7.54
C CYS A 57 -19.32 1.27 8.46
N LEU A 58 -18.15 1.46 7.86
CA LEU A 58 -16.91 1.82 8.53
C LEU A 58 -16.74 3.33 8.40
N VAL A 59 -16.80 4.05 9.52
CA VAL A 59 -16.52 5.48 9.58
C VAL A 59 -15.03 5.67 9.79
N MET A 60 -14.37 6.31 8.85
CA MET A 60 -12.91 6.47 8.79
C MET A 60 -12.56 7.94 8.74
N GLU A 61 -11.34 8.29 9.20
CA GLU A 61 -10.85 9.66 9.07
C GLU A 61 -10.75 10.09 7.61
N TYR A 62 -11.05 11.36 7.33
CA TYR A 62 -10.93 11.92 5.98
C TYR A 62 -9.54 12.54 5.76
N CYS A 63 -8.86 12.09 4.70
CA CYS A 63 -7.60 12.66 4.24
C CYS A 63 -7.88 13.70 3.15
N SER A 64 -7.94 14.99 3.55
CA SER A 64 -8.46 16.07 2.70
C SER A 64 -7.58 16.44 1.50
N ASN A 65 -6.31 16.07 1.51
CA ASN A 65 -5.37 16.36 0.43
C ASN A 65 -5.33 15.24 -0.63
N GLY A 66 -6.26 14.27 -0.56
CA GLY A 66 -6.41 13.22 -1.56
C GLY A 66 -5.39 12.09 -1.38
N ASN A 67 -4.88 11.57 -2.49
CA ASN A 67 -3.94 10.45 -2.52
C ASN A 67 -2.65 10.80 -3.27
N LEU A 68 -1.65 9.94 -3.11
CA LEU A 68 -0.33 10.12 -3.68
C LEU A 68 -0.34 10.12 -5.21
N ARG A 69 -1.22 9.34 -5.86
CA ARG A 69 -1.39 9.38 -7.33
C ARG A 69 -1.71 10.81 -7.80
N ASN A 70 -2.74 11.42 -7.23
CA ASN A 70 -3.18 12.76 -7.59
C ASN A 70 -2.12 13.82 -7.22
N PHE A 71 -1.37 13.59 -6.14
CA PHE A 71 -0.25 14.46 -5.75
C PHE A 71 0.87 14.41 -6.79
N MET A 72 1.27 13.21 -7.21
CA MET A 72 2.30 13.01 -8.24
C MET A 72 1.92 13.65 -9.57
N GLU A 73 0.65 13.61 -9.98
CA GLU A 73 0.20 14.23 -11.24
C GLU A 73 0.27 15.77 -11.20
N LYS A 74 0.05 16.38 -10.03
CA LYS A 74 0.04 17.85 -9.87
C LYS A 74 1.42 18.43 -9.60
N GLU A 75 2.24 17.72 -8.84
CA GLU A 75 3.53 18.20 -8.34
C GLU A 75 4.65 17.18 -8.57
N LEU A 76 4.88 16.84 -9.84
CA LEU A 76 6.03 16.01 -10.23
C LEU A 76 7.33 16.59 -9.63
N ASN A 77 8.11 15.73 -8.97
CA ASN A 77 9.43 16.02 -8.39
C ASN A 77 9.48 16.95 -7.16
N THR A 78 8.36 17.29 -6.51
CA THR A 78 8.38 18.14 -5.29
C THR A 78 8.52 17.35 -3.99
N MET A 79 8.28 16.02 -4.03
CA MET A 79 8.34 15.20 -2.82
C MET A 79 9.76 15.11 -2.26
N ASN A 80 9.92 15.52 -1.01
CA ASN A 80 11.22 15.55 -0.35
C ASN A 80 11.60 14.16 0.20
N ILE A 81 12.84 14.03 0.72
CA ILE A 81 13.33 12.76 1.31
C ILE A 81 12.52 12.36 2.55
N GLN A 82 12.04 13.32 3.34
CA GLN A 82 11.31 13.06 4.57
C GLN A 82 9.95 12.41 4.30
N ASP A 83 9.26 12.85 3.26
CA ASP A 83 7.99 12.28 2.81
C ASP A 83 8.15 10.79 2.43
N ARG A 84 9.22 10.46 1.70
CA ARG A 84 9.56 9.08 1.35
C ARG A 84 9.82 8.21 2.58
N LYS A 85 10.52 8.76 3.59
CA LYS A 85 10.74 8.06 4.86
C LYS A 85 9.45 7.79 5.62
N ILE A 86 8.47 8.72 5.58
CA ILE A 86 7.18 8.54 6.25
C ILE A 86 6.42 7.33 5.69
N ILE A 87 6.47 7.11 4.37
CA ILE A 87 5.85 5.93 3.75
C ILE A 87 6.48 4.62 4.29
N LEU A 88 7.80 4.59 4.45
CA LEU A 88 8.53 3.45 5.03
C LEU A 88 8.19 3.24 6.51
N VAL A 89 8.02 4.32 7.28
CA VAL A 89 7.58 4.22 8.68
C VAL A 89 6.15 3.69 8.76
N GLY A 90 5.28 4.13 7.84
CA GLY A 90 3.91 3.64 7.74
C GLY A 90 3.85 2.13 7.52
N ILE A 91 4.66 1.58 6.61
CA ILE A 91 4.64 0.14 6.35
C ILE A 91 5.16 -0.67 7.54
N ASN A 92 6.12 -0.13 8.30
CA ASN A 92 6.62 -0.77 9.52
C ASN A 92 5.52 -0.95 10.60
N VAL A 93 4.50 -0.08 10.64
CA VAL A 93 3.33 -0.24 11.53
C VAL A 93 2.61 -1.55 11.26
N LEU A 94 2.48 -1.94 9.98
CA LEU A 94 1.84 -3.18 9.56
C LEU A 94 2.79 -4.37 9.78
N HIS A 95 4.04 -4.24 9.32
CA HIS A 95 5.00 -5.34 9.30
C HIS A 95 5.43 -5.79 10.69
N SER A 96 5.54 -4.87 11.66
CA SER A 96 5.79 -5.20 13.07
C SER A 96 4.70 -6.08 13.69
N GLN A 97 3.50 -6.12 13.09
CA GLN A 97 2.39 -6.97 13.50
C GLN A 97 2.24 -8.22 12.62
N GLY A 98 3.14 -8.43 11.65
CA GLY A 98 3.08 -9.51 10.67
C GLY A 98 1.94 -9.33 9.66
N ILE A 99 1.50 -8.10 9.39
CA ILE A 99 0.42 -7.81 8.45
C ILE A 99 1.03 -7.43 7.09
N VAL A 100 0.55 -8.06 6.03
CA VAL A 100 0.88 -7.72 4.64
C VAL A 100 -0.30 -6.93 4.07
N HIS A 101 -0.05 -5.77 3.48
CA HIS A 101 -1.07 -4.91 2.89
C HIS A 101 -1.63 -5.48 1.58
N ARG A 102 -0.75 -6.03 0.73
CA ARG A 102 -1.05 -6.64 -0.59
C ARG A 102 -1.52 -5.71 -1.71
N ASP A 103 -2.04 -4.53 -1.41
CA ASP A 103 -2.46 -3.56 -2.45
C ASP A 103 -1.81 -2.18 -2.28
N LEU A 104 -0.50 -2.16 -2.03
CA LEU A 104 0.24 -0.89 -1.97
C LEU A 104 0.39 -0.32 -3.37
N ARG A 105 -0.15 0.89 -3.54
CA ARG A 105 -0.11 1.69 -4.77
C ARG A 105 -0.33 3.16 -4.40
N PRO A 106 0.03 4.12 -5.26
CA PRO A 106 -0.13 5.54 -4.96
C PRO A 106 -1.57 5.96 -4.61
N GLU A 107 -2.58 5.27 -5.13
CA GLU A 107 -3.99 5.56 -4.83
C GLU A 107 -4.37 5.22 -3.37
N ASN A 108 -3.65 4.29 -2.75
CA ASN A 108 -3.92 3.81 -1.38
C ASN A 108 -3.00 4.47 -0.33
N ILE A 109 -2.16 5.43 -0.74
CA ILE A 109 -1.40 6.29 0.17
C ILE A 109 -2.10 7.66 0.17
N LEU A 110 -2.80 7.96 1.26
CA LEU A 110 -3.58 9.18 1.42
C LEU A 110 -2.79 10.30 2.10
N ILE A 111 -3.25 11.54 1.96
CA ILE A 111 -2.60 12.74 2.51
C ILE A 111 -3.58 13.48 3.41
N ASP A 112 -3.27 13.58 4.71
CA ASP A 112 -4.11 14.28 5.68
C ASP A 112 -4.05 15.80 5.51
N LYS A 113 -4.88 16.52 6.28
CA LYS A 113 -4.96 18.00 6.25
C LYS A 113 -3.66 18.74 6.57
N ASN A 114 -2.71 18.08 7.22
CA ASN A 114 -1.41 18.63 7.58
C ASN A 114 -0.30 18.22 6.58
N GLY A 115 -0.65 17.50 5.51
CA GLY A 115 0.30 17.00 4.52
C GLY A 115 0.98 15.69 4.92
N ASN A 116 0.52 14.99 5.97
CA ASN A 116 1.11 13.71 6.35
C ASN A 116 0.58 12.57 5.48
N PHE A 117 1.47 11.69 5.04
CA PHE A 117 1.10 10.45 4.35
C PHE A 117 0.54 9.40 5.32
N LYS A 118 -0.53 8.73 4.88
CA LYS A 118 -1.21 7.67 5.60
C LYS A 118 -1.49 6.49 4.67
N ILE A 119 -1.12 5.29 5.07
CA ILE A 119 -1.51 4.07 4.35
C ILE A 119 -2.99 3.79 4.62
N GLY A 120 -3.77 3.60 3.56
CA GLY A 120 -5.20 3.33 3.59
C GLY A 120 -5.59 2.10 2.77
N ASP A 121 -6.88 1.77 2.82
CA ASP A 121 -7.53 0.62 2.17
C ASP A 121 -6.96 -0.75 2.56
N PHE A 122 -7.42 -1.23 3.72
CA PHE A 122 -7.00 -2.51 4.29
C PHE A 122 -7.89 -3.69 3.88
N GLY A 123 -8.76 -3.53 2.88
CA GLY A 123 -9.70 -4.58 2.46
C GLY A 123 -9.02 -5.84 1.91
N LEU A 124 -7.75 -5.73 1.50
CA LEU A 124 -6.91 -6.85 1.09
C LEU A 124 -5.78 -7.16 2.08
N ALA A 125 -5.65 -6.40 3.18
CA ALA A 125 -4.61 -6.68 4.16
C ALA A 125 -4.88 -8.01 4.86
N LYS A 126 -3.80 -8.71 5.25
CA LYS A 126 -3.93 -9.98 5.97
C LYS A 126 -2.76 -10.20 6.92
N LYS A 127 -3.06 -10.71 8.12
CA LYS A 127 -2.03 -11.14 9.06
C LYS A 127 -1.45 -12.49 8.64
N MET A 128 -0.13 -12.59 8.58
CA MET A 128 0.59 -13.84 8.35
C MET A 128 0.55 -14.69 9.62
N GLU A 129 -0.08 -15.87 9.54
CA GLU A 129 -0.13 -16.83 10.65
C GLU A 129 1.20 -17.60 10.82
N SER A 130 2.02 -17.66 9.77
CA SER A 130 3.36 -18.27 9.76
C SER A 130 4.28 -17.54 8.78
N LYS A 131 5.60 -17.75 8.86
CA LYS A 131 6.62 -17.14 7.97
C LYS A 131 6.66 -17.74 6.55
N SER A 132 5.54 -18.22 6.01
CA SER A 132 5.49 -18.85 4.69
C SER A 132 5.12 -17.85 3.60
N TYR A 133 3.84 -17.67 3.32
CA TYR A 133 3.32 -16.76 2.32
C TYR A 133 1.78 -16.68 2.43
N ILE A 134 1.20 -15.68 1.78
CA ILE A 134 -0.25 -15.58 1.55
C ILE A 134 -0.53 -15.52 0.04
N GLN A 135 -1.75 -15.85 -0.36
CA GLN A 135 -2.16 -15.77 -1.76
C GLN A 135 -2.07 -14.32 -2.28
N SER A 136 -1.58 -14.15 -3.51
CA SER A 136 -1.48 -12.83 -4.13
C SER A 136 -2.87 -12.19 -4.34
N ALA A 137 -2.94 -10.89 -4.11
CA ALA A 137 -4.13 -10.06 -4.31
C ALA A 137 -3.71 -8.63 -4.64
N GLY A 138 -4.63 -7.79 -5.08
CA GLY A 138 -4.38 -6.37 -5.36
C GLY A 138 -4.00 -6.08 -6.82
N THR A 139 -3.48 -4.87 -7.02
CA THR A 139 -3.27 -4.24 -8.32
C THR A 139 -2.04 -4.79 -9.03
N LYS A 140 -2.24 -5.41 -10.20
CA LYS A 140 -1.21 -6.18 -10.93
C LYS A 140 0.08 -5.42 -11.23
N ASN A 141 0.02 -4.13 -11.52
CA ASN A 141 1.20 -3.33 -11.86
C ASN A 141 2.15 -3.15 -10.66
N TYR A 142 1.62 -3.13 -9.44
CA TYR A 142 2.39 -2.97 -8.21
C TYR A 142 2.69 -4.30 -7.51
N GLN A 143 2.28 -5.42 -8.11
CA GLN A 143 2.58 -6.75 -7.59
C GLN A 143 4.01 -7.16 -7.96
N PRO A 144 4.76 -7.75 -7.01
CA PRO A 144 6.13 -8.21 -7.26
C PRO A 144 6.17 -9.48 -8.11
N PRO A 145 7.37 -9.89 -8.60
CA PRO A 145 7.50 -11.06 -9.48
C PRO A 145 6.96 -12.36 -8.90
N GLU A 146 7.12 -12.63 -7.59
CA GLU A 146 6.60 -13.84 -6.93
C GLU A 146 5.06 -13.90 -6.90
N ALA A 147 4.38 -12.74 -6.90
CA ALA A 147 2.92 -12.71 -6.97
C ALA A 147 2.44 -13.19 -8.35
N HIS A 148 3.17 -12.87 -9.41
CA HIS A 148 2.82 -13.26 -10.77
C HIS A 148 3.28 -14.66 -11.17
N THR A 149 4.38 -15.13 -10.59
CA THR A 149 4.99 -16.43 -10.94
C THR A 149 4.58 -17.56 -10.00
N GLN A 150 4.32 -17.26 -8.73
CA GLN A 150 4.03 -18.25 -7.70
C GLN A 150 2.66 -18.05 -7.03
N ASN A 151 1.94 -16.97 -7.35
CA ASN A 151 0.71 -16.57 -6.65
C ASN A 151 0.92 -16.36 -5.14
N ARG A 152 2.10 -15.85 -4.75
CA ARG A 152 2.52 -15.67 -3.36
C ARG A 152 2.86 -14.23 -3.04
N MET A 153 2.55 -13.80 -1.84
CA MET A 153 3.02 -12.54 -1.25
C MET A 153 3.45 -12.75 0.20
N MET A 154 4.35 -11.89 0.66
CA MET A 154 4.93 -11.85 2.00
C MET A 154 5.18 -10.39 2.40
N LEU A 155 5.74 -10.14 3.59
CA LEU A 155 6.03 -8.77 4.04
C LEU A 155 6.96 -8.06 3.04
N GLU A 156 7.95 -8.79 2.52
CA GLU A 156 8.91 -8.30 1.55
C GLU A 156 8.28 -8.00 0.19
N SER A 157 7.07 -8.53 -0.09
CA SER A 157 6.30 -8.16 -1.27
C SER A 157 5.81 -6.71 -1.21
N ASP A 158 5.37 -6.26 -0.03
CA ASP A 158 4.99 -4.86 0.17
C ASP A 158 6.22 -3.93 0.03
N VAL A 159 7.40 -4.37 0.52
CA VAL A 159 8.65 -3.59 0.38
C VAL A 159 8.99 -3.38 -1.10
N TRP A 160 8.81 -4.40 -1.94
CA TRP A 160 9.00 -4.28 -3.38
C TRP A 160 8.02 -3.27 -4.00
N SER A 161 6.73 -3.32 -3.62
CA SER A 161 5.73 -2.36 -4.08
C SER A 161 6.08 -0.92 -3.70
N ILE A 162 6.60 -0.70 -2.48
CA ILE A 162 7.10 0.61 -2.05
C ILE A 162 8.31 1.05 -2.88
N GLY A 163 9.25 0.15 -3.21
CA GLY A 163 10.37 0.46 -4.09
C GLY A 163 9.91 0.96 -5.45
N VAL A 164 8.92 0.30 -6.05
CA VAL A 164 8.28 0.73 -7.31
C VAL A 164 7.67 2.12 -7.17
N ILE A 165 6.90 2.37 -6.10
CA ILE A 165 6.28 3.67 -5.83
C ILE A 165 7.36 4.76 -5.68
N ILE A 166 8.45 4.51 -4.96
CA ILE A 166 9.53 5.49 -4.78
C ILE A 166 10.20 5.82 -6.11
N VAL A 167 10.49 4.83 -6.96
CA VAL A 167 11.04 5.11 -8.30
C VAL A 167 10.05 5.91 -9.13
N GLU A 168 8.76 5.58 -9.06
CA GLU A 168 7.72 6.30 -9.78
C GLU A 168 7.59 7.76 -9.33
N ILE A 169 7.68 8.03 -8.02
CA ILE A 169 7.70 9.40 -7.47
C ILE A 169 8.89 10.19 -8.00
N ILE A 170 10.08 9.57 -8.04
CA ILE A 170 11.32 10.23 -8.41
C ILE A 170 11.41 10.49 -9.92
N THR A 171 10.93 9.54 -10.73
CA THR A 171 11.10 9.57 -12.19
C THR A 171 9.86 10.03 -12.93
N GLY A 172 8.71 10.10 -12.25
CA GLY A 172 7.40 10.36 -12.86
C GLY A 172 6.88 9.19 -13.72
N SER A 173 7.52 8.03 -13.69
CA SER A 173 7.18 6.89 -14.54
C SER A 173 7.33 5.56 -13.81
N HIS A 174 6.43 4.62 -14.06
CA HIS A 174 6.54 3.30 -13.45
C HIS A 174 7.80 2.57 -13.98
N PRO A 175 8.66 1.99 -13.12
CA PRO A 175 9.95 1.42 -13.53
C PRO A 175 9.84 0.29 -14.55
N PHE A 176 8.77 -0.50 -14.48
CA PHE A 176 8.52 -1.64 -15.39
C PHE A 176 7.51 -1.33 -16.50
N GLU A 177 7.12 -0.07 -16.68
CA GLU A 177 6.10 0.32 -17.65
C GLU A 177 6.35 -0.26 -19.05
N GLY A 178 5.37 -1.00 -19.57
CA GLY A 178 5.27 -1.40 -20.97
C GLY A 178 4.14 -0.66 -21.69
N ARG A 179 3.92 -0.99 -22.97
CA ARG A 179 2.86 -0.39 -23.81
C ARG A 179 1.45 -0.69 -23.31
N ASN A 180 1.29 -1.74 -22.51
CA ASN A 180 0.05 -2.13 -21.87
C ASN A 180 0.33 -2.93 -20.59
N GLN A 181 -0.72 -3.23 -19.83
CA GLN A 181 -0.61 -3.98 -18.57
C GLN A 181 0.08 -5.34 -18.74
N ALA A 182 -0.19 -6.08 -19.82
CA ALA A 182 0.41 -7.39 -20.03
C ALA A 182 1.93 -7.29 -20.23
N GLU A 183 2.40 -6.28 -20.98
CA GLU A 183 3.83 -6.01 -21.15
C GLU A 183 4.47 -5.52 -19.85
N THR A 184 3.80 -4.68 -19.06
CA THR A 184 4.27 -4.27 -17.73
C THR A 184 4.46 -5.49 -16.81
N ILE A 185 3.49 -6.41 -16.77
CA ILE A 185 3.59 -7.65 -15.99
C ILE A 185 4.74 -8.52 -16.50
N GLN A 186 4.93 -8.62 -17.81
CA GLN A 186 6.03 -9.40 -18.38
C GLN A 186 7.40 -8.79 -18.04
N ASN A 187 7.50 -7.46 -18.06
CA ASN A 187 8.68 -6.72 -17.62
C ASN A 187 8.99 -7.01 -16.14
N ILE A 188 7.99 -6.96 -15.26
CA ILE A 188 8.13 -7.32 -13.84
C ILE A 188 8.66 -8.75 -13.69
N LYS A 189 8.02 -9.73 -14.33
CA LYS A 189 8.42 -11.15 -14.27
C LYS A 189 9.87 -11.37 -14.71
N ASN A 190 10.31 -10.64 -15.73
CA ASN A 190 11.65 -10.79 -16.31
C ASN A 190 12.69 -9.88 -15.65
N GLY A 191 12.32 -9.08 -14.65
CA GLY A 191 13.21 -8.08 -14.05
C GLY A 191 13.67 -7.01 -15.05
N LYS A 192 12.88 -6.73 -16.10
CA LYS A 192 13.20 -5.72 -17.12
C LYS A 192 12.63 -4.36 -16.71
N TYR A 193 13.46 -3.50 -16.16
CA TYR A 193 13.10 -2.15 -15.72
C TYR A 193 13.82 -1.09 -16.56
N LYS A 194 13.26 0.12 -16.59
CA LYS A 194 13.94 1.32 -17.13
C LYS A 194 15.13 1.64 -16.22
N PRO A 195 16.35 1.84 -16.76
CA PRO A 195 17.52 2.19 -15.94
C PRO A 195 17.24 3.39 -15.03
N LEU A 196 17.70 3.32 -13.79
CA LEU A 196 17.56 4.44 -12.85
C LEU A 196 18.35 5.64 -13.39
N PRO A 197 17.75 6.84 -13.47
CA PRO A 197 18.44 8.04 -13.94
C PRO A 197 19.68 8.38 -13.12
N ASP A 198 20.65 9.02 -13.75
CA ASP A 198 21.96 9.32 -13.14
C ASP A 198 21.88 10.24 -11.92
N TYR A 199 20.79 11.00 -11.73
CA TYR A 199 20.61 11.81 -10.53
C TYR A 199 20.18 10.99 -9.29
N ILE A 200 19.79 9.73 -9.47
CA ILE A 200 19.61 8.78 -8.37
C ILE A 200 20.97 8.13 -8.10
N GLN A 201 21.67 8.61 -7.07
CA GLN A 201 23.04 8.21 -6.73
C GLN A 201 23.17 7.75 -5.27
N GLY A 202 24.33 7.16 -4.97
CA GLY A 202 24.72 6.79 -3.62
C GLY A 202 23.80 5.75 -2.99
N GLU A 203 23.56 5.89 -1.69
CA GLU A 203 22.80 4.93 -0.88
C GLU A 203 21.38 4.70 -1.40
N LEU A 204 20.69 5.74 -1.86
CA LEU A 204 19.33 5.63 -2.40
C LEU A 204 19.30 4.73 -3.63
N ARG A 205 20.28 4.86 -4.53
CA ARG A 205 20.38 4.00 -5.71
C ARG A 205 20.58 2.55 -5.29
N THR A 206 21.55 2.30 -4.40
CA THR A 206 21.85 0.96 -3.88
C THR A 206 20.63 0.31 -3.23
N ILE A 207 19.85 1.06 -2.44
CA ILE A 207 18.64 0.55 -1.79
C ILE A 207 17.55 0.23 -2.83
N LEU A 208 17.29 1.12 -3.80
CA LEU A 208 16.26 0.89 -4.81
C LEU A 208 16.62 -0.28 -5.73
N GLU A 209 17.89 -0.38 -6.11
CA GLU A 209 18.42 -1.53 -6.83
C GLU A 209 18.30 -2.81 -5.99
N ALA A 210 18.61 -2.78 -4.70
CA ALA A 210 18.44 -3.94 -3.83
C ALA A 210 16.97 -4.38 -3.70
N ILE A 211 16.04 -3.43 -3.52
CA ILE A 211 14.61 -3.73 -3.36
C ILE A 211 14.00 -4.26 -4.66
N ILE A 212 14.34 -3.67 -5.80
CA ILE A 212 13.68 -3.94 -7.09
C ILE A 212 14.38 -5.09 -7.84
N LEU A 213 15.69 -5.26 -7.69
CA LEU A 213 16.53 -6.14 -8.53
C LEU A 213 16.93 -7.47 -7.88
N GLN A 214 16.78 -7.65 -6.57
CA GLN A 214 17.20 -8.90 -5.90
C GLN A 214 16.23 -10.09 -6.09
N TYR A 215 15.54 -10.15 -7.23
CA TYR A 215 14.84 -11.37 -7.63
C TYR A 215 15.82 -12.30 -8.36
N ASP A 216 16.78 -12.87 -7.62
CA ASP A 216 17.48 -14.07 -8.07
C ASP A 216 16.83 -15.28 -7.40
N HIS A 217 16.58 -16.32 -8.18
CA HIS A 217 15.79 -17.51 -7.86
C HIS A 217 16.32 -18.35 -6.67
N GLN A 218 17.33 -17.88 -5.93
CA GLN A 218 18.01 -18.65 -4.90
C GLN A 218 18.16 -18.00 -3.51
N PHE A 219 17.90 -16.71 -3.28
CA PHE A 219 18.12 -16.15 -1.93
C PHE A 219 17.05 -15.17 -1.42
N LYS A 220 16.80 -15.32 -0.11
CA LYS A 220 15.84 -14.59 0.72
C LYS A 220 16.02 -13.08 0.57
N ARG A 221 14.94 -12.37 0.29
CA ARG A 221 14.88 -10.91 0.40
C ARG A 221 15.36 -10.47 1.78
N PHE A 222 16.13 -9.39 1.85
CA PHE A 222 16.51 -8.81 3.14
C PHE A 222 15.25 -8.28 3.85
N SER A 223 15.06 -8.69 5.09
CA SER A 223 14.25 -7.93 6.04
C SER A 223 15.00 -6.62 6.31
N VAL A 224 14.48 -5.49 5.80
CA VAL A 224 15.01 -4.17 6.16
C VAL A 224 14.64 -3.94 7.63
N GLN A 225 15.60 -4.16 8.54
CA GLN A 225 15.48 -3.65 9.89
C GLN A 225 15.74 -2.14 9.80
N ILE A 226 14.66 -1.36 9.85
CA ILE A 226 14.69 0.11 10.01
C ILE A 226 14.92 0.41 11.48
#